data_AF-A0A957L9E1-F1
#
_entry.id   AF-A0A957L9E1-F1
#
_cell.length_a   1.000
_cell.length_b   1.000
_cell.length_c   1.000
_cell.angle_alpha   90.00
_cell.angle_beta   90.00
_cell.angle_gamma   90.00
#
_symmetry.space_group_name_H-M   'P 1'
#
loop_
_entity.id
_entity.type
_entity.pdbx_description
1 polymer ?
#
loop_
_entity_poly.entity_id
_entity_poly.type
_entity_poly.pdbx_seq_one_letter_code
_entity_poly.pdbx_strand_id
1 'polypeptide(L)'
;TGWEVMGVRVPDMRTTVKALKKENPAVTLDDVLELIDFGFREQSREVALSGIFWLTTMKRELDLALWPLVERWVEQLTDWEMCDQLATGVAAVIVSQNLMLVDDLVYWARSSNQWRRRFAAATATALNQKGRAHVAETLRICAELMGEETPIVCKAVGWALREACKHDETAVFEFLLGWQGKGNPRIIREGAAKLTAARRAKL
;
A
#
# COMPACT_ATOMS: atom_id res chain seq x y z
N THR A 1 -18.04 -3.40 14.78
CA THR A 1 -17.10 -4.41 15.31
C THR A 1 -15.71 -3.91 15.03
N GLY A 2 -14.96 -3.62 16.10
CA GLY A 2 -13.62 -3.05 16.00
C GLY A 2 -12.59 -4.11 16.34
N TRP A 3 -11.41 -4.02 15.73
CA TRP A 3 -10.27 -4.85 16.06
C TRP A 3 -9.91 -4.72 17.54
N GLU A 4 -9.44 -5.79 18.15
CA GLU A 4 -8.78 -5.74 19.45
C GLU A 4 -7.48 -4.93 19.31
N VAL A 5 -7.29 -3.96 20.20
CA VAL A 5 -6.13 -3.07 20.22
C VAL A 5 -5.55 -3.05 21.64
N MET A 6 -4.36 -3.63 21.79
CA MET A 6 -3.61 -3.60 23.06
C MET A 6 -2.96 -2.25 23.33
N GLY A 7 -2.85 -1.37 22.32
CA GLY A 7 -2.34 -0.01 22.45
C GLY A 7 -0.82 0.11 22.27
N VAL A 8 -0.18 -0.91 21.68
CA VAL A 8 1.27 -0.90 21.43
C VAL A 8 1.57 -0.08 20.17
N ARG A 9 2.53 0.84 20.28
CA ARG A 9 2.93 1.70 19.16
C ARG A 9 3.77 0.92 18.15
N VAL A 10 3.65 1.25 16.87
CA VAL A 10 4.38 0.58 15.78
C VAL A 10 5.90 0.49 16.00
N PRO A 11 6.61 1.53 16.48
CA PRO A 11 8.05 1.43 16.77
C PRO A 11 8.38 0.36 17.82
N ASP A 12 7.54 0.25 18.85
CA ASP A 12 7.71 -0.73 19.93
C ASP A 12 7.41 -2.15 19.40
N MET A 13 6.35 -2.31 18.60
CA MET A 13 6.05 -3.57 17.93
C MET A 13 7.21 -4.07 17.05
N ARG A 14 7.82 -3.17 16.26
CA ARG A 14 8.98 -3.51 15.43
C ARG A 14 10.18 -3.93 16.27
N THR A 15 10.35 -3.31 17.44
CA THR A 15 11.39 -3.67 18.41
C THR A 15 11.14 -5.07 18.98
N THR A 16 9.90 -5.36 19.38
CA THR A 16 9.47 -6.68 19.86
C THR A 16 9.69 -7.77 18.80
N VAL A 17 9.25 -7.55 17.56
CA VAL A 17 9.45 -8.51 16.46
C VAL A 17 10.94 -8.80 16.23
N LYS A 18 11.80 -7.79 16.33
CA LYS A 18 13.25 -7.97 16.22
C LYS A 18 13.81 -8.85 17.34
N ALA A 19 13.32 -8.68 18.57
CA ALA A 19 13.70 -9.52 19.71
C ALA A 19 13.20 -10.96 19.53
N LEU A 20 11.91 -11.14 19.21
CA LEU A 20 11.31 -12.45 18.97
C LEU A 20 12.05 -13.24 17.88
N LYS A 21 12.41 -12.59 16.78
CA LYS A 21 13.21 -13.21 15.71
C LYS A 21 14.58 -13.67 16.19
N LYS A 22 15.23 -12.90 17.06
CA LYS A 22 16.55 -13.24 17.61
C LYS A 22 16.45 -14.44 18.57
N GLU A 23 15.38 -14.50 19.36
CA GLU A 23 15.13 -15.55 20.34
C GLU A 23 14.63 -16.84 19.70
N ASN A 24 13.98 -16.76 18.53
CA ASN A 24 13.32 -17.88 17.86
C ASN A 24 13.87 -18.07 16.43
N PRO A 25 15.14 -18.47 16.25
CA PRO A 25 15.76 -18.60 14.94
C PRO A 25 15.19 -19.76 14.09
N ALA A 26 14.44 -20.68 14.71
CA ALA A 26 13.81 -21.82 14.03
C ALA A 26 12.45 -21.49 13.39
N VAL A 27 11.89 -20.31 13.65
CA VAL A 27 10.60 -19.88 13.08
C VAL A 27 10.70 -19.81 11.55
N THR A 28 9.80 -20.52 10.90
CA THR A 28 9.70 -20.67 9.45
C THR A 28 8.81 -19.59 8.83
N LEU A 29 8.71 -19.59 7.49
CA LEU A 29 7.72 -18.78 6.79
C LEU A 29 6.30 -19.18 7.21
N ASP A 30 6.00 -20.47 7.24
CA ASP A 30 4.65 -20.99 7.54
C ASP A 30 4.19 -20.55 8.93
N ASP A 31 5.06 -20.59 9.94
CA ASP A 31 4.77 -20.11 11.30
C ASP A 31 4.39 -18.61 11.30
N VAL A 32 5.08 -17.80 10.49
CA VAL A 32 4.79 -16.36 10.36
C VAL A 32 3.49 -16.13 9.62
N LEU A 33 3.20 -16.92 8.59
CA LEU A 33 1.93 -16.84 7.85
C LEU A 33 0.75 -17.23 8.74
N GLU A 34 0.90 -18.28 9.55
CA GLU A 34 -0.10 -18.69 10.54
C GLU A 34 -0.35 -17.60 11.58
N LEU A 35 0.70 -16.90 12.05
CA LEU A 35 0.55 -15.77 12.96
C LEU A 35 -0.25 -14.63 12.34
N ILE A 36 -0.03 -14.32 11.06
CA ILE A 36 -0.79 -13.30 10.35
C ILE A 36 -2.25 -13.74 10.21
N ASP A 37 -2.49 -14.96 9.75
CA ASP A 37 -3.84 -15.53 9.59
C ASP A 37 -4.61 -15.55 10.91
N PHE A 38 -3.95 -15.93 12.01
CA PHE A 38 -4.51 -15.87 13.35
C PHE A 38 -4.90 -14.43 13.72
N GLY A 39 -4.00 -13.47 13.52
CA GLY A 39 -4.26 -12.06 13.82
C GLY A 39 -5.46 -11.49 13.04
N PHE A 40 -5.60 -11.83 11.77
CA PHE A 40 -6.74 -11.43 10.96
C PHE A 40 -8.05 -12.10 11.42
N ARG A 41 -8.01 -13.42 11.68
CA ARG A 41 -9.18 -14.20 12.11
C ARG A 41 -9.72 -13.75 13.46
N GLU A 42 -8.84 -13.47 14.43
CA GLU A 42 -9.20 -12.95 15.75
C GLU A 42 -9.40 -11.42 15.77
N GLN A 43 -9.19 -10.73 14.64
CA GLN A 43 -9.20 -9.27 14.54
C GLN A 43 -8.27 -8.61 15.58
N SER A 44 -7.11 -9.20 15.82
CA SER A 44 -6.11 -8.69 16.76
C SER A 44 -5.05 -7.88 16.02
N ARG A 45 -5.07 -6.55 16.22
CA ARG A 45 -4.22 -5.61 15.48
C ARG A 45 -2.74 -5.92 15.72
N GLU A 46 -2.34 -6.02 16.98
CA GLU A 46 -0.93 -6.19 17.31
C GLU A 46 -0.37 -7.52 16.83
N VAL A 47 -1.19 -8.58 16.83
CA VAL A 47 -0.77 -9.91 16.33
C VAL A 47 -0.59 -9.89 14.81
N ALA A 48 -1.59 -9.41 14.07
CA ALA A 48 -1.52 -9.31 12.62
C ALA A 48 -0.34 -8.45 12.15
N LEU A 49 -0.17 -7.26 12.74
CA LEU A 49 0.93 -6.36 12.41
C LEU A 49 2.30 -6.93 12.82
N SER A 50 2.41 -7.68 13.92
CA SER A 50 3.67 -8.33 14.30
C SER A 50 4.08 -9.39 13.27
N GLY A 51 3.13 -10.21 12.81
CA GLY A 51 3.33 -11.15 11.72
C GLY A 51 3.75 -10.46 10.42
N ILE A 52 3.04 -9.40 10.02
CA ILE A 52 3.39 -8.60 8.82
C ILE A 52 4.81 -8.04 8.95
N PHE A 53 5.17 -7.45 10.10
CA PHE A 53 6.52 -6.91 10.32
C PHE A 53 7.58 -8.00 10.25
N TRP A 54 7.34 -9.18 10.81
CA TRP A 54 8.26 -10.30 10.71
C TRP A 54 8.45 -10.73 9.26
N LEU A 55 7.35 -10.91 8.53
CA LEU A 55 7.32 -11.26 7.11
C LEU A 55 8.10 -10.25 6.26
N THR A 56 8.01 -8.94 6.53
CA THR A 56 8.80 -7.93 5.81
C THR A 56 10.32 -8.08 5.96
N THR A 57 10.78 -8.82 6.98
CA THR A 57 12.22 -9.13 7.14
C THR A 57 12.66 -10.36 6.34
N MET A 58 11.72 -11.18 5.89
CA MET A 58 11.93 -12.39 5.09
C MET A 58 11.87 -12.07 3.60
N LYS A 59 12.66 -11.10 3.14
CA LYS A 59 12.54 -10.52 1.78
C LYS A 59 12.60 -11.54 0.63
N ARG A 60 13.28 -12.67 0.81
CA ARG A 60 13.39 -13.74 -0.20
C ARG A 60 12.10 -14.53 -0.36
N GLU A 61 11.26 -14.55 0.66
CA GLU A 61 9.96 -15.23 0.68
C GLU A 61 8.85 -14.34 0.10
N LEU A 62 9.13 -13.06 -0.15
CA LEU A 62 8.16 -12.10 -0.71
C LEU A 62 8.06 -12.24 -2.22
N ASP A 63 7.51 -13.36 -2.69
CA ASP A 63 7.37 -13.69 -4.10
C ASP A 63 5.90 -13.85 -4.53
N LEU A 64 5.70 -14.27 -5.78
CA LEU A 64 4.38 -14.44 -6.39
C LEU A 64 3.51 -15.48 -5.67
N ALA A 65 4.10 -16.49 -5.02
CA ALA A 65 3.35 -17.56 -4.35
C ALA A 65 2.55 -17.04 -3.14
N LEU A 66 2.97 -15.91 -2.55
CA LEU A 66 2.24 -15.25 -1.47
C LEU A 66 1.04 -14.42 -1.94
N TRP A 67 0.90 -14.14 -3.23
CA TRP A 67 -0.15 -13.24 -3.72
C TRP A 67 -1.58 -13.67 -3.36
N PRO A 68 -1.95 -14.97 -3.45
CA PRO A 68 -3.28 -15.42 -3.00
C PRO A 68 -3.55 -15.23 -1.51
N LEU A 69 -2.51 -15.22 -0.67
CA LEU A 69 -2.63 -14.90 0.77
C LEU A 69 -2.89 -13.39 0.96
N VAL A 70 -2.16 -12.56 0.24
CA VAL A 70 -2.35 -11.10 0.26
C VAL A 70 -3.79 -10.73 -0.10
N GLU A 71 -4.37 -11.34 -1.13
CA GLU A 71 -5.76 -11.09 -1.49
C GLU A 71 -6.74 -11.42 -0.35
N ARG A 72 -6.57 -12.57 0.32
CA ARG A 72 -7.41 -12.97 1.46
C ARG A 72 -7.28 -12.02 2.66
N TRP A 73 -6.09 -11.49 2.93
CA TRP A 73 -5.90 -10.50 3.99
C TRP A 73 -6.53 -9.15 3.62
N VAL A 74 -6.45 -8.75 2.35
CA VAL A 74 -7.07 -7.50 1.86
C VAL A 74 -8.58 -7.49 2.05
N GLU A 75 -9.25 -8.63 1.92
CA GLU A 75 -10.69 -8.77 2.16
C GLU A 75 -11.10 -8.47 3.60
N GLN A 76 -10.20 -8.70 4.56
CA GLN A 76 -10.46 -8.55 5.99
C GLN A 76 -10.02 -7.19 6.54
N LEU A 77 -9.38 -6.35 5.73
CA LEU A 77 -8.93 -5.01 6.15
C LEU A 77 -10.12 -4.13 6.52
N THR A 78 -10.02 -3.45 7.66
CA THR A 78 -11.01 -2.45 8.09
C THR A 78 -10.42 -1.13 8.56
N ASP A 79 -9.10 -0.95 8.47
CA ASP A 79 -8.42 0.30 8.80
C ASP A 79 -7.25 0.62 7.87
N TRP A 80 -6.82 1.86 7.93
CA TRP A 80 -5.80 2.40 7.04
C TRP A 80 -4.39 1.96 7.43
N GLU A 81 -4.12 1.65 8.70
CA GLU A 81 -2.78 1.32 9.17
C GLU A 81 -2.39 -0.07 8.70
N MET A 82 -3.22 -1.09 8.96
CA MET A 82 -2.94 -2.46 8.50
C MET A 82 -2.89 -2.52 6.98
N CYS A 83 -3.81 -1.80 6.31
CA CYS A 83 -3.83 -1.66 4.87
C CYS A 83 -2.48 -1.14 4.34
N ASP A 84 -1.98 -0.04 4.89
CA ASP A 84 -0.74 0.58 4.43
C ASP A 84 0.49 -0.27 4.79
N GLN A 85 0.53 -0.92 5.96
CA GLN A 85 1.65 -1.80 6.33
C GLN A 85 1.73 -3.03 5.42
N LEU A 86 0.59 -3.67 5.12
CA LEU A 86 0.54 -4.80 4.19
C LEU A 86 0.89 -4.36 2.76
N ALA A 87 0.32 -3.26 2.29
CA ALA A 87 0.57 -2.74 0.94
C ALA A 87 2.04 -2.37 0.71
N THR A 88 2.62 -1.59 1.63
CA THR A 88 3.98 -1.03 1.45
C THR A 88 5.09 -1.99 1.89
N GLY A 89 4.77 -2.91 2.79
CA GLY A 89 5.70 -3.88 3.36
C GLY A 89 5.80 -5.18 2.57
N VAL A 90 4.66 -5.65 2.04
CA VAL A 90 4.52 -6.97 1.41
C VAL A 90 4.18 -6.82 -0.07
N ALA A 91 3.00 -6.28 -0.41
CA ALA A 91 2.50 -6.29 -1.79
C ALA A 91 3.40 -5.53 -2.76
N ALA A 92 3.87 -4.33 -2.41
CA ALA A 92 4.76 -3.57 -3.28
C ALA A 92 6.09 -4.28 -3.55
N VAL A 93 6.55 -5.17 -2.66
CA VAL A 93 7.75 -5.99 -2.89
C VAL A 93 7.46 -7.07 -3.93
N ILE A 94 6.35 -7.78 -3.79
CA ILE A 94 5.91 -8.84 -4.70
C ILE A 94 5.63 -8.25 -6.09
N VAL A 95 4.81 -7.19 -6.17
CA VAL A 95 4.44 -6.52 -7.43
C VAL A 95 5.67 -5.95 -8.14
N SER A 96 6.66 -5.40 -7.42
CA SER A 96 7.89 -4.91 -8.04
C SER A 96 8.75 -5.99 -8.70
N GLN A 97 8.54 -7.26 -8.32
CA GLN A 97 9.21 -8.41 -8.95
C GLN A 97 8.40 -8.98 -10.11
N ASN A 98 7.09 -8.77 -10.13
CA ASN A 98 6.20 -9.18 -11.22
C ASN A 98 5.13 -8.11 -11.49
N LEU A 99 5.41 -7.23 -12.46
CA LEU A 99 4.54 -6.11 -12.80
C LEU A 99 3.22 -6.54 -13.46
N MET A 100 3.02 -7.81 -13.82
CA MET A 100 1.71 -8.30 -14.26
C MET A 100 0.64 -8.14 -13.17
N LEU A 101 1.03 -8.19 -11.89
CA LEU A 101 0.13 -7.99 -10.75
C LEU A 101 -0.43 -6.56 -10.67
N VAL A 102 0.08 -5.62 -11.47
CA VAL A 102 -0.53 -4.29 -11.60
C VAL A 102 -1.95 -4.39 -12.16
N ASP A 103 -2.25 -5.39 -12.99
CA ASP A 103 -3.59 -5.60 -13.52
C ASP A 103 -4.60 -5.95 -12.41
N ASP A 104 -4.17 -6.75 -11.42
CA ASP A 104 -4.97 -7.02 -10.23
C ASP A 104 -5.22 -5.75 -9.42
N LEU A 105 -4.19 -4.91 -9.25
CA LEU A 105 -4.34 -3.63 -8.52
C LEU A 105 -5.27 -2.65 -9.26
N VAL A 106 -5.23 -2.61 -10.59
CA VAL A 106 -6.15 -1.86 -11.43
C VAL A 106 -7.58 -2.39 -11.27
N TYR A 107 -7.76 -3.70 -11.25
CA TYR A 107 -9.06 -4.31 -10.97
C TYR A 107 -9.57 -3.98 -9.55
N TRP A 108 -8.69 -4.07 -8.55
CA TRP A 108 -8.98 -3.76 -7.15
C TRP A 108 -9.32 -2.29 -6.91
N ALA A 109 -8.74 -1.38 -7.69
CA ALA A 109 -9.06 0.03 -7.68
C ALA A 109 -10.51 0.34 -8.09
N ARG A 110 -11.19 -0.58 -8.78
CA ARG A 110 -12.62 -0.47 -9.15
C ARG A 110 -13.57 -1.13 -8.15
N SER A 111 -13.05 -1.76 -7.10
CA SER A 111 -13.86 -2.51 -6.13
C SER A 111 -14.83 -1.61 -5.37
N SER A 112 -16.00 -2.14 -4.98
CA SER A 112 -16.90 -1.47 -4.04
C SER A 112 -16.30 -1.35 -2.63
N ASN A 113 -15.33 -2.19 -2.27
CA ASN A 113 -14.64 -2.15 -0.98
C ASN A 113 -13.57 -1.04 -0.96
N GLN A 114 -13.77 -0.03 -0.11
CA GLN A 114 -12.84 1.10 0.05
C GLN A 114 -11.43 0.69 0.47
N TRP A 115 -11.27 -0.40 1.23
CA TRP A 115 -9.97 -0.87 1.70
C TRP A 115 -9.19 -1.54 0.57
N ARG A 116 -9.88 -2.29 -0.30
CA ARG A 116 -9.28 -2.85 -1.53
C ARG A 116 -8.82 -1.72 -2.48
N ARG A 117 -9.61 -0.66 -2.64
CA ARG A 117 -9.20 0.54 -3.41
C ARG A 117 -8.03 1.29 -2.76
N ARG A 118 -8.07 1.51 -1.44
CA ARG A 118 -6.96 2.11 -0.69
C ARG A 118 -5.69 1.29 -0.84
N PHE A 119 -5.79 -0.03 -0.73
CA PHE A 119 -4.68 -0.96 -0.84
C PHE A 119 -3.98 -0.85 -2.20
N ALA A 120 -4.75 -0.73 -3.28
CA ALA A 120 -4.18 -0.49 -4.62
C ALA A 120 -3.36 0.80 -4.66
N ALA A 121 -3.90 1.92 -4.17
CA ALA A 121 -3.19 3.20 -4.13
C ALA A 121 -1.97 3.20 -3.17
N ALA A 122 -2.07 2.54 -2.02
CA ALA A 122 -0.97 2.41 -1.06
C ALA A 122 0.15 1.52 -1.61
N THR A 123 -0.18 0.46 -2.37
CA THR A 123 0.80 -0.37 -3.06
C THR A 123 1.51 0.44 -4.15
N ALA A 124 0.76 1.18 -4.97
CA ALA A 124 1.28 2.08 -6.01
C ALA A 124 2.24 3.14 -5.45
N THR A 125 1.96 3.64 -4.25
CA THR A 125 2.88 4.52 -3.52
C THR A 125 4.25 3.86 -3.30
N ALA A 126 4.28 2.65 -2.73
CA ALA A 126 5.53 1.96 -2.39
C ALA A 126 6.27 1.36 -3.60
N LEU A 127 5.64 1.34 -4.77
CA LEU A 127 6.30 1.08 -6.05
C LEU A 127 7.23 2.24 -6.51
N ASN A 128 7.17 3.39 -5.84
CA ASN A 128 8.06 4.54 -6.07
C ASN A 128 8.92 4.89 -4.84
N GLN A 129 9.10 3.93 -3.93
CA GLN A 129 9.89 4.11 -2.71
C GLN A 129 11.00 3.07 -2.64
N LYS A 130 11.92 3.26 -1.69
CA LYS A 130 13.00 2.29 -1.36
C LYS A 130 13.83 1.90 -2.60
N GLY A 131 14.11 2.85 -3.49
CA GLY A 131 14.90 2.65 -4.71
C GLY A 131 14.12 2.17 -5.94
N ARG A 132 12.80 1.97 -5.83
CA ARG A 132 11.93 1.65 -6.97
C ARG A 132 11.40 2.92 -7.65
N ALA A 133 11.08 2.80 -8.93
CA ALA A 133 10.52 3.87 -9.75
C ALA A 133 9.58 3.29 -10.84
N HIS A 134 8.39 2.83 -10.44
CA HIS A 134 7.38 2.29 -11.37
C HIS A 134 6.27 3.34 -11.60
N VAL A 135 6.65 4.46 -12.20
CA VAL A 135 5.77 5.61 -12.41
C VAL A 135 4.60 5.24 -13.33
N ALA A 136 4.86 4.56 -14.45
CA ALA A 136 3.81 4.21 -15.41
C ALA A 136 2.73 3.32 -14.79
N GLU A 137 3.12 2.29 -14.04
CA GLU A 137 2.24 1.39 -13.32
C GLU A 137 1.43 2.12 -12.24
N THR A 138 2.08 3.05 -11.55
CA THR A 138 1.43 3.88 -10.53
C THR A 138 0.36 4.77 -11.14
N LEU A 139 0.64 5.40 -12.28
CA LEU A 139 -0.33 6.24 -12.99
C LEU A 139 -1.49 5.41 -13.55
N ARG A 140 -1.24 4.18 -14.03
CA ARG A 140 -2.30 3.24 -14.43
C ARG A 140 -3.27 2.93 -13.28
N ILE A 141 -2.76 2.64 -12.09
CA ILE A 141 -3.60 2.39 -10.91
C ILE A 141 -4.34 3.67 -10.48
N CYS A 142 -3.65 4.81 -10.45
CA CYS A 142 -4.25 6.07 -10.03
C CYS A 142 -5.36 6.55 -10.99
N ALA A 143 -5.26 6.25 -12.29
CA ALA A 143 -6.28 6.61 -13.29
C ALA A 143 -7.67 6.10 -12.90
N GLU A 144 -7.76 4.88 -12.38
CA GLU A 144 -9.02 4.27 -11.93
C GLU A 144 -9.63 4.95 -10.70
N LEU A 145 -8.81 5.69 -9.95
CA LEU A 145 -9.19 6.32 -8.68
C LEU A 145 -9.29 7.84 -8.78
N MET A 146 -9.11 8.44 -9.95
CA MET A 146 -9.15 9.91 -10.07
C MET A 146 -10.54 10.49 -9.75
N GLY A 147 -11.62 9.71 -9.88
CA GLY A 147 -12.98 10.10 -9.47
C GLY A 147 -13.35 9.75 -8.03
N GLU A 148 -12.43 9.17 -7.24
CA GLU A 148 -12.72 8.70 -5.88
C GLU A 148 -13.12 9.85 -4.95
N GLU A 149 -14.15 9.62 -4.13
CA GLU A 149 -14.68 10.59 -3.16
C GLU A 149 -14.34 10.23 -1.70
N THR A 150 -14.04 8.95 -1.44
CA THR A 150 -13.75 8.42 -0.11
C THR A 150 -12.45 9.06 0.42
N PRO A 151 -12.50 9.87 1.50
CA PRO A 151 -11.37 10.70 1.90
C PRO A 151 -10.08 9.93 2.18
N ILE A 152 -10.18 8.75 2.77
CA ILE A 152 -9.01 7.89 3.04
C ILE A 152 -8.37 7.41 1.74
N VAL A 153 -9.16 7.03 0.72
CA VAL A 153 -8.62 6.57 -0.56
C VAL A 153 -8.03 7.74 -1.33
N CYS A 154 -8.69 8.91 -1.36
CA CYS A 154 -8.13 10.12 -1.99
C CYS A 154 -6.74 10.48 -1.43
N LYS A 155 -6.54 10.34 -0.11
CA LYS A 155 -5.23 10.57 0.53
C LYS A 155 -4.16 9.60 0.03
N ALA A 156 -4.51 8.33 -0.16
CA ALA A 156 -3.59 7.32 -0.69
C ALA A 156 -3.25 7.58 -2.17
N VAL A 157 -4.23 8.00 -2.99
CA VAL A 157 -3.97 8.38 -4.39
C VAL A 157 -3.04 9.59 -4.47
N GLY A 158 -3.33 10.65 -3.70
CA GLY A 158 -2.46 11.81 -3.62
C GLY A 158 -1.05 11.46 -3.14
N TRP A 159 -0.93 10.52 -2.19
CA TRP A 159 0.37 10.01 -1.75
C TRP A 159 1.12 9.29 -2.88
N ALA A 160 0.45 8.41 -3.62
CA ALA A 160 1.04 7.69 -4.74
C ALA A 160 1.59 8.64 -5.81
N LEU A 161 0.78 9.64 -6.20
CA LEU A 161 1.16 10.66 -7.17
C LEU A 161 2.36 11.49 -6.71
N ARG A 162 2.42 11.86 -5.42
CA ARG A 162 3.57 12.58 -4.86
C ARG A 162 4.84 11.75 -4.85
N GLU A 163 4.76 10.44 -4.60
CA GLU A 163 5.94 9.56 -4.65
C GLU A 163 6.42 9.36 -6.09
N ALA A 164 5.50 9.13 -7.05
CA ALA A 164 5.83 9.04 -8.47
C ALA A 164 6.48 10.34 -9.00
N CYS A 165 5.98 11.49 -8.55
CA CYS A 165 6.47 12.81 -8.97
C CYS A 165 7.94 13.06 -8.60
N LYS A 166 8.48 12.37 -7.59
CA LYS A 166 9.89 12.47 -7.22
C LYS A 166 10.83 11.83 -8.26
N HIS A 167 10.30 10.91 -9.07
CA HIS A 167 11.06 10.19 -10.10
C HIS A 167 10.80 10.76 -11.49
N ASP A 168 9.54 11.08 -11.80
CA ASP A 168 9.17 11.70 -13.07
C ASP A 168 8.07 12.77 -12.86
N GLU A 169 8.52 14.01 -12.65
CA GLU A 169 7.62 15.15 -12.50
C GLU A 169 6.81 15.42 -13.78
N THR A 170 7.38 15.12 -14.96
CA THR A 170 6.74 15.40 -16.26
C THR A 170 5.55 14.49 -16.47
N ALA A 171 5.74 13.18 -16.29
CA ALA A 171 4.66 12.20 -16.42
C ALA A 171 3.50 12.49 -15.45
N VAL A 172 3.81 12.84 -14.19
CA VAL A 172 2.77 13.18 -13.20
C VAL A 172 2.05 14.49 -13.56
N PHE A 173 2.77 15.50 -14.05
CA PHE A 173 2.15 16.74 -14.49
C PHE A 173 1.19 16.52 -15.67
N GLU A 174 1.63 15.81 -16.70
CA GLU A 174 0.81 15.51 -17.88
C GLU A 174 -0.41 14.67 -17.51
N PHE A 175 -0.23 13.68 -16.64
CA PHE A 175 -1.33 12.90 -16.08
C PHE A 175 -2.35 13.78 -15.37
N LEU A 176 -1.92 14.63 -14.43
CA LEU A 176 -2.82 15.51 -13.68
C LEU A 176 -3.53 16.52 -14.59
N LEU A 177 -2.84 17.05 -15.60
CA LEU A 177 -3.41 17.96 -16.59
C LEU A 177 -4.53 17.29 -17.39
N GLY A 178 -4.34 16.03 -17.79
CA GLY A 178 -5.38 15.25 -18.49
C GLY A 178 -6.66 15.01 -17.67
N TRP A 179 -6.54 15.05 -16.34
CA TRP A 179 -7.65 14.92 -15.40
C TRP A 179 -8.23 16.24 -14.92
N GLN A 180 -7.65 17.38 -15.31
CA GLN A 180 -8.15 18.70 -14.94
C GLN A 180 -9.62 18.87 -15.37
N GLY A 181 -10.48 19.33 -14.45
CA GLY A 181 -11.91 19.50 -14.68
C GLY A 181 -12.74 18.20 -14.75
N LYS A 182 -12.12 17.02 -14.68
CA LYS A 182 -12.81 15.71 -14.71
C LYS A 182 -12.58 14.88 -13.45
N GLY A 183 -11.37 14.94 -12.90
CA GLY A 183 -10.99 14.23 -11.68
C GLY A 183 -11.41 14.98 -10.42
N ASN A 184 -11.35 14.28 -9.28
CA ASN A 184 -11.63 14.84 -7.97
C ASN A 184 -10.63 15.97 -7.65
N PRO A 185 -11.10 17.21 -7.40
CA PRO A 185 -10.23 18.35 -7.14
C PRO A 185 -9.28 18.15 -5.94
N ARG A 186 -9.70 17.37 -4.94
CA ARG A 186 -8.86 17.02 -3.79
C ARG A 186 -7.66 16.19 -4.24
N ILE A 187 -7.87 15.18 -5.07
CA ILE A 187 -6.79 14.30 -5.54
C ILE A 187 -5.81 15.10 -6.40
N ILE A 188 -6.31 15.93 -7.31
CA ILE A 188 -5.48 16.80 -8.16
C ILE A 188 -4.59 17.70 -7.28
N ARG A 189 -5.19 18.39 -6.30
CA ARG A 189 -4.46 19.25 -5.37
C ARG A 189 -3.40 18.49 -4.56
N GLU A 190 -3.76 17.33 -4.02
CA GLU A 190 -2.85 16.50 -3.21
C GLU A 190 -1.69 15.93 -4.03
N GLY A 191 -1.95 15.49 -5.26
CA GLY A 191 -0.95 14.95 -6.18
C GLY A 191 -0.01 16.03 -6.73
N ALA A 192 -0.53 17.24 -7.00
CA ALA A 192 0.25 18.37 -7.48
C ALA A 192 1.23 18.94 -6.44
N ALA A 193 1.16 18.50 -5.18
CA ALA A 193 1.94 19.08 -4.08
C ALA A 193 3.47 18.94 -4.24
N LYS A 194 3.96 18.04 -5.09
CA LYS A 194 5.39 17.89 -5.41
C LYS A 194 5.81 18.49 -6.76
N LEU A 195 4.86 18.98 -7.57
CA LEU A 195 5.18 19.72 -8.79
C LEU A 195 5.81 21.07 -8.44
N THR A 196 6.68 21.54 -9.34
CA THR A 196 7.19 22.91 -9.37
C THR A 196 6.05 23.93 -9.40
N ALA A 197 6.31 25.13 -8.88
CA ALA A 197 5.31 26.21 -8.85
C ALA A 197 4.77 26.55 -10.26
N ALA A 198 5.65 26.55 -11.26
CA ALA A 198 5.28 26.84 -12.65
C ALA A 198 4.32 25.81 -13.26
N ARG A 199 4.49 24.52 -12.93
CA ARG A 199 3.57 23.45 -13.36
C ARG A 199 2.27 23.48 -12.57
N ARG A 200 2.35 23.68 -11.25
CA ARG A 200 1.18 23.77 -10.38
C ARG A 200 0.24 24.92 -10.76
N ALA A 201 0.79 26.06 -11.20
CA ALA A 201 -0.01 27.20 -11.66
C ALA A 201 -0.81 26.93 -12.95
N LYS A 202 -0.55 25.81 -13.65
CA LYS A 202 -1.27 25.41 -14.87
C LYS A 202 -2.39 24.40 -14.61
N LEU A 203 -2.49 23.87 -13.39
CA LEU A 203 -3.53 22.91 -12.95
C LEU A 203 -4.64 23.65 -12.20
#